data_AF-A0A8B6BQ21-F1
#
_entry.id   AF-A0A8B6BQ21-F1
#
_cell.length_a   1.000
_cell.length_b   1.000
_cell.length_c   1.000
_cell.angle_alpha   90.00
_cell.angle_beta   90.00
_cell.angle_gamma   90.00
#
_symmetry.space_group_name_H-M   'P 1'
#
loop_
_entity.id
_entity.type
_entity.pdbx_description
1 polymer ?
#
loop_
_entity_poly.entity_id
_entity_poly.type
_entity_poly.pdbx_seq_one_letter_code
_entity_poly.pdbx_strand_id
1 'polypeptide(L)'
;ATDGSIPHLYINNATTIIHYDLPDSKTKFGNRMSCMSRHYWNFLTKDEEQSVIPTSYILITEESTETVDTISKLLIRSKVKLPEQLRQMLAGRNQALNLDKEKRLCHYLKAFGRCRHEDVCKDRHLIVPDIDGRSKLTCGYVKIRMTNIVDASHFHGIIQEHKAPDGTVTDLRCDYTNLLFQMQSFFGDHMNRQRHTNMCIGDVCAYEFSEIFHSRAPDGDNQSLDFRLFYKYPSHNSKIYVQSLLLFKLNDFHDRRLSFLNVSTRNETPDHDCL
;
A
#
# COMPACT_ATOMS: atom_id res chain seq x y z
N ALA A 1 21.91 9.94 23.40
CA ALA A 1 22.98 9.56 22.47
C ALA A 1 24.14 10.57 22.54
N THR A 2 25.39 10.11 22.55
CA THR A 2 26.62 10.93 22.65
C THR A 2 27.14 11.41 21.28
N ASP A 3 26.32 11.33 20.23
CA ASP A 3 26.73 11.52 18.83
C ASP A 3 27.27 12.91 18.52
N GLY A 4 26.77 13.94 19.22
CA GLY A 4 27.24 15.32 19.04
C GLY A 4 28.70 15.53 19.45
N SER A 5 29.23 14.68 20.32
CA SER A 5 30.60 14.82 20.84
C SER A 5 31.63 14.08 19.98
N ILE A 6 31.21 13.07 19.21
CA ILE A 6 32.12 12.19 18.45
C ILE A 6 33.11 12.95 17.56
N PRO A 7 32.69 13.96 16.76
CA PRO A 7 33.62 14.70 15.90
C PRO A 7 34.71 15.44 16.69
N HIS A 8 34.46 15.77 17.96
CA HIS A 8 35.38 16.53 18.81
C HIS A 8 36.33 15.63 19.61
N LEU A 9 36.06 14.32 19.70
CA LEU A 9 36.86 13.39 20.50
C LEU A 9 38.09 12.86 19.77
N TYR A 10 38.18 13.04 18.44
CA TYR A 10 39.28 12.56 17.59
C TYR A 10 39.67 11.08 17.78
N ILE A 11 38.70 10.26 18.20
CA ILE A 11 38.88 8.81 18.36
C ILE A 11 38.83 8.18 16.96
N ASN A 12 39.86 7.43 16.59
CA ASN A 12 39.95 6.71 15.31
C ASN A 12 40.72 5.38 15.41
N ASN A 13 41.14 4.98 16.61
CA ASN A 13 41.87 3.76 16.92
C ASN A 13 41.07 2.78 17.80
N ALA A 14 39.76 2.96 17.94
CA ALA A 14 38.91 2.04 18.69
C ALA A 14 38.93 0.66 18.03
N THR A 15 39.04 -0.39 18.83
CA THR A 15 38.96 -1.78 18.34
C THR A 15 37.54 -2.35 18.39
N THR A 16 36.70 -1.78 19.28
CA THR A 16 35.33 -2.21 19.49
C THR A 16 34.40 -1.02 19.63
N ILE A 17 33.21 -1.09 19.02
CA ILE A 17 32.10 -0.16 19.25
C ILE A 17 30.87 -0.96 19.68
N ILE A 18 30.17 -0.46 20.70
CA ILE A 18 28.88 -1.01 21.14
C ILE A 18 27.80 0.03 20.89
N HIS A 19 26.85 -0.30 20.02
CA HIS A 19 25.67 0.51 19.73
C HIS A 19 24.55 0.05 20.66
N TYR A 20 24.33 0.79 21.75
CA TYR A 20 23.18 0.58 22.64
C TYR A 20 21.86 1.01 21.99
N ASP A 21 21.90 2.11 21.23
CA ASP A 21 20.82 2.57 20.37
C ASP A 21 21.31 2.64 18.91
N LEU A 22 20.36 2.66 17.97
CA LEU A 22 20.66 3.05 16.60
C LEU A 22 20.38 4.53 16.40
N PRO A 23 21.32 5.27 15.79
CA PRO A 23 21.08 6.66 15.50
C PRO A 23 20.01 6.81 14.42
N ASP A 24 19.31 7.94 14.47
CA ASP A 24 18.26 8.34 13.53
C ASP A 24 18.71 8.49 12.06
N SER A 25 20.02 8.45 11.79
CA SER A 25 20.58 8.71 10.47
C SER A 25 21.82 7.88 10.19
N LYS A 26 21.96 7.49 8.91
CA LYS A 26 23.13 6.77 8.39
C LYS A 26 24.43 7.54 8.62
N THR A 27 24.39 8.87 8.56
CA THR A 27 25.55 9.73 8.80
C THR A 27 26.06 9.59 10.23
N LYS A 28 25.18 9.67 11.23
CA LYS A 28 25.58 9.46 12.64
C LYS A 28 26.10 8.04 12.86
N PHE A 29 25.47 7.02 12.26
CA PHE A 29 25.98 5.65 12.32
C PHE A 29 27.39 5.53 11.72
N GLY A 30 27.62 6.13 10.56
CA GLY A 30 28.93 6.19 9.91
C GLY A 30 29.98 6.92 10.74
N ASN A 31 29.59 8.03 11.39
CA ASN A 31 30.49 8.77 12.30
C ASN A 31 30.90 7.90 13.49
N ARG A 32 29.98 7.13 14.08
CA ARG A 32 30.35 6.13 15.11
C ARG A 32 31.38 5.15 14.55
N MET A 33 31.09 4.55 13.39
CA MET A 33 32.00 3.58 12.74
C MET A 33 33.40 4.16 12.47
N SER A 34 33.50 5.45 12.11
CA SER A 34 34.78 6.12 11.85
C SER A 34 35.77 6.06 13.02
N CYS A 35 35.29 5.83 14.25
CA CYS A 35 36.14 5.61 15.42
C CYS A 35 37.06 4.39 15.30
N MET A 36 36.77 3.43 14.40
CA MET A 36 37.61 2.26 14.12
C MET A 36 38.46 2.40 12.85
N SER A 37 38.48 3.58 12.21
CA SER A 37 39.02 3.76 10.86
C SER A 37 40.50 3.37 10.69
N ARG A 38 41.34 3.49 11.72
CA ARG A 38 42.75 3.04 11.66
C ARG A 38 42.90 1.52 11.52
N HIS A 39 41.88 0.75 11.87
CA HIS A 39 41.88 -0.71 11.77
C HIS A 39 41.14 -1.20 10.51
N TYR A 40 40.65 -0.31 9.65
CA TYR A 40 40.04 -0.71 8.39
C TYR A 40 41.12 -1.17 7.41
N TRP A 41 40.79 -2.22 6.67
CA TRP A 41 41.69 -2.79 5.67
C TRP A 41 42.16 -1.72 4.68
N ASN A 42 43.47 -1.47 4.68
CA ASN A 42 44.07 -0.52 3.75
C ASN A 42 44.65 -1.29 2.56
N PHE A 43 43.99 -1.18 1.41
CA PHE A 43 44.41 -1.86 0.17
C PHE A 43 45.82 -1.42 -0.32
N LEU A 44 46.36 -0.32 0.20
CA LEU A 44 47.66 0.24 -0.18
C LEU A 44 48.82 -0.35 0.61
N THR A 45 48.58 -0.90 1.80
CA THR A 45 49.61 -1.47 2.69
C THR A 45 49.41 -2.98 2.77
N LYS A 46 49.84 -3.69 1.72
CA LYS A 46 49.63 -5.14 1.57
C LYS A 46 50.49 -6.02 2.49
N ASP A 47 51.42 -5.43 3.24
CA ASP A 47 52.50 -6.17 3.92
C ASP A 47 52.39 -6.23 5.45
N GLU A 48 51.37 -5.65 6.06
CA GLU A 48 51.14 -5.78 7.51
C GLU A 48 50.00 -6.78 7.78
N GLU A 49 50.33 -7.91 8.42
CA GLU A 49 49.34 -8.79 9.04
C GLU A 49 48.46 -7.94 9.97
N GLN A 50 47.18 -7.83 9.64
CA GLN A 50 46.25 -7.05 10.43
C GLN A 50 46.01 -7.76 11.77
N SER A 51 46.75 -7.34 12.80
CA SER A 51 46.74 -7.97 14.13
C SER A 51 45.40 -7.82 14.87
N VAL A 52 44.58 -6.83 14.49
CA VAL A 52 43.33 -6.50 15.17
C VAL A 52 42.17 -6.44 14.19
N ILE A 53 41.12 -7.22 14.46
CA ILE A 53 39.86 -7.19 13.72
C ILE A 53 38.88 -6.24 14.42
N PRO A 54 38.57 -5.06 13.84
CA PRO A 54 37.63 -4.13 14.46
C PRO A 54 36.22 -4.71 14.50
N THR A 55 35.56 -4.63 15.65
CA THR A 55 34.24 -5.26 15.86
C THR A 55 33.18 -4.23 16.29
N SER A 56 32.04 -4.24 15.60
CA SER A 56 30.85 -3.44 15.98
C SER A 56 29.76 -4.36 16.49
N TYR A 57 29.30 -4.12 17.73
CA TYR A 57 28.17 -4.80 18.34
C TYR A 57 26.95 -3.90 18.28
N ILE A 58 25.85 -4.40 17.74
CA ILE A 58 24.56 -3.71 17.72
C ILE A 58 23.64 -4.42 18.69
N LEU A 59 23.23 -3.73 19.75
CA LEU A 59 22.23 -4.24 20.68
C LEU A 59 20.85 -3.97 20.09
N ILE A 60 20.02 -5.01 20.03
CA ILE A 60 18.68 -4.97 19.46
C ILE A 60 17.73 -5.52 20.51
N THR A 61 16.67 -4.77 20.77
CA THR A 61 15.59 -5.14 21.70
C THR A 61 14.29 -5.31 20.93
N GLU A 62 13.28 -5.91 21.56
CA GLU A 62 11.94 -6.07 20.97
C GLU A 62 11.30 -4.73 20.58
N GLU A 63 11.66 -3.64 21.26
CA GLU A 63 11.19 -2.29 20.96
C GLU A 63 11.81 -1.70 19.67
N SER A 64 12.87 -2.30 19.14
CA SER A 64 13.62 -1.79 17.98
C SER A 64 12.96 -2.11 16.63
N THR A 65 11.67 -2.46 16.61
CA THR A 65 10.94 -2.96 15.42
C THR A 65 11.07 -2.04 14.21
N GLU A 66 11.02 -0.72 14.38
CA GLU A 66 11.10 0.25 13.27
C GLU A 66 12.47 0.23 12.56
N THR A 67 13.54 0.00 13.31
CA THR A 67 14.92 0.01 12.80
C THR A 67 15.38 -1.34 12.25
N VAL A 68 14.65 -2.41 12.57
CA VAL A 68 15.03 -3.80 12.30
C VAL A 68 15.28 -4.06 10.80
N ASP A 69 14.49 -3.46 9.90
CA ASP A 69 14.69 -3.55 8.44
C ASP A 69 16.02 -2.96 8.01
N THR A 70 16.39 -1.82 8.61
CA THR A 70 17.59 -1.09 8.26
C THR A 70 18.83 -1.87 8.68
N ILE A 71 18.78 -2.49 9.87
CA ILE A 71 19.85 -3.36 10.37
C ILE A 71 19.99 -4.59 9.48
N SER A 72 18.89 -5.25 9.17
CA SER A 72 18.89 -6.44 8.32
C SER A 72 19.50 -6.15 6.95
N LYS A 73 19.16 -5.00 6.34
CA LYS A 73 19.77 -4.54 5.09
C LYS A 73 21.27 -4.26 5.24
N LEU A 74 21.68 -3.66 6.37
CA LEU A 74 23.09 -3.42 6.67
C LEU A 74 23.86 -4.75 6.73
N LEU A 75 23.35 -5.74 7.47
CA LEU A 75 23.98 -7.05 7.62
C LEU A 75 24.06 -7.81 6.30
N ILE A 76 22.96 -7.83 5.52
CA ILE A 76 22.92 -8.46 4.19
C ILE A 76 23.96 -7.83 3.26
N ARG A 77 24.03 -6.49 3.21
CA ARG A 77 25.01 -5.77 2.39
C ARG A 77 26.45 -6.05 2.83
N SER A 78 26.66 -6.25 4.12
CA SER A 78 27.95 -6.65 4.69
C SER A 78 28.25 -8.14 4.55
N LYS A 79 27.41 -8.90 3.84
CA LYS A 79 27.52 -10.37 3.67
C LYS A 79 27.54 -11.14 5.00
N VAL A 80 26.91 -10.57 6.03
CA VAL A 80 26.74 -11.20 7.35
C VAL A 80 25.45 -12.00 7.35
N LYS A 81 25.51 -13.24 7.85
CA LYS A 81 24.31 -14.06 8.03
C LYS A 81 23.39 -13.42 9.06
N LEU A 82 22.11 -13.29 8.74
CA LEU A 82 21.11 -12.78 9.67
C LEU A 82 20.95 -13.74 10.87
N PRO A 83 21.04 -13.24 12.12
CA PRO A 83 20.69 -14.03 13.29
C PRO A 83 19.22 -14.47 13.24
N GLU A 84 18.94 -15.64 13.79
CA GLU A 84 17.58 -16.21 13.79
C GLU A 84 16.58 -15.32 14.50
N GLN A 85 16.97 -14.74 15.63
CA GLN A 85 16.17 -13.82 16.42
C GLN A 85 15.78 -12.59 15.59
N LEU A 86 16.72 -12.06 14.80
CA LEU A 86 16.46 -10.90 13.93
C LEU A 86 15.50 -11.26 12.79
N ARG A 87 15.61 -12.47 12.26
CA ARG A 87 14.69 -13.02 11.25
C ARG A 87 13.27 -13.16 11.80
N GLN A 88 13.13 -13.63 13.04
CA GLN A 88 11.84 -13.74 13.73
C GLN A 88 11.22 -12.37 14.00
N MET A 89 12.02 -11.39 14.43
CA MET A 89 11.57 -10.00 14.60
C MET A 89 11.05 -9.39 13.28
N LEU A 90 11.76 -9.60 12.17
CA LEU A 90 11.31 -9.17 10.84
C LEU A 90 9.96 -9.81 10.45
N ALA A 91 9.83 -11.12 10.67
CA ALA A 91 8.59 -11.83 10.38
C ALA A 91 7.42 -11.31 11.22
N GLY A 92 7.63 -11.11 12.52
CA GLY A 92 6.62 -10.55 13.43
C GLY A 92 6.20 -9.13 13.05
N ARG A 93 7.16 -8.27 12.70
CA ARG A 93 6.86 -6.92 12.18
C ARG A 93 6.05 -6.97 10.89
N ASN A 94 6.44 -7.80 9.92
CA ASN A 94 5.72 -7.94 8.67
C ASN A 94 4.31 -8.47 8.90
N GLN A 95 4.13 -9.42 9.82
CA GLN A 95 2.81 -9.91 10.19
C GLN A 95 1.96 -8.80 10.82
N ALA A 96 2.52 -8.01 11.74
CA ALA A 96 1.82 -6.88 12.36
C ALA A 96 1.41 -5.83 11.32
N LEU A 97 2.32 -5.46 10.40
CA LEU A 97 2.03 -4.54 9.30
C LEU A 97 0.86 -5.06 8.46
N ASN A 98 0.86 -6.34 8.11
CA ASN A 98 -0.15 -6.97 7.28
C ASN A 98 -1.52 -7.14 7.94
N LEU A 99 -1.58 -7.09 9.27
CA LEU A 99 -2.84 -7.19 10.04
C LEU A 99 -3.35 -5.82 10.51
N ASP A 100 -2.59 -4.75 10.30
CA ASP A 100 -2.95 -3.39 10.67
C ASP A 100 -4.09 -2.85 9.77
N LYS A 101 -5.27 -2.64 10.37
CA LYS A 101 -6.47 -2.17 9.68
C LYS A 101 -6.35 -0.74 9.16
N GLU A 102 -5.50 0.08 9.80
CA GLU A 102 -5.25 1.46 9.40
C GLU A 102 -4.32 1.53 8.19
N LYS A 103 -3.62 0.44 7.88
CA LYS A 103 -2.77 0.35 6.69
C LYS A 103 -3.59 -0.08 5.49
N ARG A 104 -3.41 0.65 4.40
CA ARG A 104 -3.97 0.28 3.08
C ARG A 104 -3.24 -0.92 2.49
N LEU A 105 -3.91 -1.65 1.60
CA LEU A 105 -3.30 -2.65 0.75
C LEU A 105 -2.38 -1.98 -0.29
N CYS A 106 -1.19 -2.55 -0.50
CA CYS A 106 -0.15 -2.04 -1.39
C CYS A 106 -0.69 -1.78 -2.79
N HIS A 107 -0.45 -0.57 -3.32
CA HIS A 107 -0.93 -0.19 -4.64
C HIS A 107 -0.33 -1.08 -5.74
N TYR A 108 0.95 -1.42 -5.66
CA TYR A 108 1.58 -2.34 -6.62
C TYR A 108 1.01 -3.75 -6.53
N LEU A 109 0.71 -4.23 -5.32
CA LEU A 109 0.02 -5.51 -5.15
C LEU A 109 -1.37 -5.48 -5.79
N LYS A 110 -2.15 -4.40 -5.57
CA LYS A 110 -3.48 -4.23 -6.17
C LYS A 110 -3.43 -4.18 -7.69
N ALA A 111 -2.45 -3.48 -8.24
CA ALA A 111 -2.32 -3.26 -9.68
C ALA A 111 -1.76 -4.48 -10.40
N PHE A 112 -0.73 -5.12 -9.84
CA PHE A 112 0.11 -6.08 -10.56
C PHE A 112 0.12 -7.48 -9.93
N GLY A 113 -0.57 -7.69 -8.81
CA GLY A 113 -0.52 -8.94 -8.05
C GLY A 113 0.80 -9.19 -7.33
N ARG A 114 1.78 -8.28 -7.43
CA ARG A 114 3.08 -8.36 -6.74
C ARG A 114 3.68 -6.99 -6.47
N CYS A 115 4.42 -6.88 -5.37
CA CYS A 115 5.25 -5.71 -5.05
C CYS A 115 6.73 -6.06 -5.28
N ARG A 116 7.44 -5.31 -6.12
CA ARG A 116 8.89 -5.52 -6.34
C ARG A 116 9.75 -5.13 -5.13
N HIS A 117 9.17 -4.34 -4.22
CA HIS A 117 9.82 -3.70 -3.09
C HIS A 117 9.11 -4.07 -1.79
N GLU A 118 8.65 -5.31 -1.66
CA GLU A 118 7.92 -5.80 -0.50
C GLU A 118 8.71 -5.62 0.81
N ASP A 119 10.03 -5.73 0.74
CA ASP A 119 10.98 -5.57 1.85
C ASP A 119 11.14 -4.13 2.40
N VAL A 120 10.62 -3.13 1.68
CA VAL A 120 10.66 -1.71 2.10
C VAL A 120 9.28 -1.05 2.09
N CYS A 121 8.28 -1.76 1.57
CA CYS A 121 6.96 -1.20 1.36
C CYS A 121 6.22 -1.08 2.69
N LYS A 122 5.65 0.11 2.92
CA LYS A 122 4.96 0.48 4.16
C LYS A 122 3.47 0.13 4.15
N ASP A 123 2.99 -0.43 3.05
CA ASP A 123 1.60 -0.84 2.85
C ASP A 123 1.47 -2.37 3.06
N ARG A 124 0.25 -2.85 3.27
CA ARG A 124 -0.02 -4.29 3.45
C ARG A 124 0.19 -5.08 2.16
N HIS A 125 0.66 -6.31 2.29
CA HIS A 125 0.81 -7.28 1.20
C HIS A 125 -0.04 -8.55 1.38
N LEU A 126 -0.70 -8.72 2.53
CA LEU A 126 -1.65 -9.79 2.76
C LEU A 126 -3.08 -9.25 2.67
N ILE A 127 -3.89 -9.96 1.88
CA ILE A 127 -5.33 -9.73 1.79
C ILE A 127 -5.97 -10.40 3.00
N VAL A 128 -6.56 -9.59 3.87
CA VAL A 128 -7.25 -10.06 5.08
C VAL A 128 -8.75 -9.92 4.82
N PRO A 129 -9.53 -11.02 4.72
CA PRO A 129 -10.94 -10.97 4.35
C PRO A 129 -11.80 -10.02 5.19
N ASP A 130 -11.48 -9.90 6.48
CA ASP A 130 -12.21 -9.03 7.43
C ASP A 130 -11.93 -7.54 7.21
N ILE A 131 -10.81 -7.19 6.58
CA ILE A 131 -10.38 -5.80 6.33
C ILE A 131 -10.69 -5.41 4.88
N ASP A 132 -10.29 -6.25 3.93
CA ASP A 132 -10.34 -5.96 2.49
C ASP A 132 -11.71 -6.29 1.87
N GLY A 133 -12.56 -6.98 2.62
CA GLY A 133 -13.84 -7.49 2.16
C GLY A 133 -13.69 -8.76 1.33
N ARG A 134 -14.74 -9.57 1.31
CA ARG A 134 -14.78 -10.76 0.46
C ARG A 134 -15.08 -10.35 -0.97
N SER A 135 -14.05 -10.20 -1.80
CA SER A 135 -14.29 -10.31 -3.25
C SER A 135 -14.75 -11.73 -3.52
N LYS A 136 -15.95 -11.90 -4.09
CA LYS A 136 -16.44 -13.21 -4.56
C LYS A 136 -15.53 -13.79 -5.65
N LEU A 137 -14.67 -12.96 -6.24
CA LEU A 137 -13.79 -13.28 -7.34
C LEU A 137 -12.36 -13.27 -6.81
N THR A 138 -11.89 -14.44 -6.39
CA THR A 138 -10.55 -14.61 -5.79
C THR A 138 -9.51 -15.06 -6.82
N CYS A 139 -9.90 -15.91 -7.77
CA CYS A 139 -9.03 -16.41 -8.85
C CYS A 139 -9.84 -16.81 -10.10
N GLY A 140 -9.19 -16.83 -11.26
CA GLY A 140 -9.82 -17.20 -12.53
C GLY A 140 -9.75 -16.10 -13.59
N TYR A 141 -10.51 -16.27 -14.67
CA TYR A 141 -10.60 -15.29 -15.76
C TYR A 141 -11.83 -14.43 -15.59
N VAL A 142 -11.70 -13.14 -15.87
CA VAL A 142 -12.84 -12.21 -15.89
C VAL A 142 -12.99 -11.59 -17.26
N LYS A 143 -14.21 -11.55 -17.77
CA LYS A 143 -14.57 -10.74 -18.93
C LYS A 143 -15.03 -9.38 -18.44
N ILE A 144 -14.36 -8.32 -18.85
CA ILE A 144 -14.64 -6.96 -18.37
C ILE A 144 -15.11 -6.11 -19.55
N ARG A 145 -16.22 -5.39 -19.35
CA ARG A 145 -16.61 -4.29 -20.24
C ARG A 145 -15.96 -3.02 -19.70
N MET A 146 -15.00 -2.48 -20.44
CA MET A 146 -14.40 -1.19 -20.10
C MET A 146 -15.48 -0.11 -20.14
N THR A 147 -15.55 0.68 -19.08
CA THR A 147 -16.48 1.81 -19.00
C THR A 147 -15.73 3.12 -19.14
N ASN A 148 -14.53 3.22 -18.56
CA ASN A 148 -13.71 4.42 -18.63
C ASN A 148 -12.22 4.06 -18.65
N ILE A 149 -11.46 4.67 -19.56
CA ILE A 149 -10.00 4.51 -19.67
C ILE A 149 -9.37 5.80 -19.16
N VAL A 150 -8.56 5.69 -18.12
CA VAL A 150 -7.80 6.82 -17.55
C VAL A 150 -6.48 6.96 -18.30
N ASP A 151 -5.76 5.85 -18.43
CA ASP A 151 -4.55 5.71 -19.23
C ASP A 151 -4.33 4.23 -19.62
N ALA A 152 -3.21 3.91 -20.27
CA ALA A 152 -2.89 2.55 -20.75
C ALA A 152 -2.81 1.48 -19.64
N SER A 153 -2.60 1.91 -18.40
CA SER A 153 -2.45 1.07 -17.22
C SER A 153 -3.53 1.35 -16.18
N HIS A 154 -4.55 2.16 -16.46
CA HIS A 154 -5.60 2.46 -15.49
C HIS A 154 -6.93 2.59 -16.20
N PHE A 155 -7.83 1.65 -15.94
CA PHE A 155 -9.18 1.70 -16.46
C PHE A 155 -10.20 1.21 -15.43
N HIS A 156 -11.42 1.68 -15.61
CA HIS A 156 -12.60 1.24 -14.90
C HIS A 156 -13.42 0.36 -15.84
N GLY A 157 -14.00 -0.70 -15.27
CA GLY A 157 -14.85 -1.60 -16.02
C GLY A 157 -15.86 -2.30 -15.13
N ILE A 158 -16.87 -2.87 -15.78
CA ILE A 158 -17.88 -3.72 -15.16
C ILE A 158 -17.60 -5.16 -15.57
N ILE A 159 -17.49 -6.03 -14.58
CA ILE A 159 -17.32 -7.46 -14.82
C ILE A 159 -18.60 -8.01 -15.46
N GLN A 160 -18.45 -8.66 -16.61
CA GLN A 160 -19.54 -9.29 -17.34
C GLN A 160 -19.62 -10.77 -16.99
N GLU A 161 -18.48 -11.45 -16.88
CA GLU A 161 -18.43 -12.89 -16.60
C GLU A 161 -17.21 -13.18 -15.75
N HIS A 162 -17.31 -14.20 -14.90
CA HIS A 162 -16.18 -14.79 -14.20
C HIS A 162 -16.13 -16.29 -14.49
N LYS A 163 -14.96 -16.77 -14.89
CA LYS A 163 -14.67 -18.19 -15.05
C LYS A 163 -13.68 -18.60 -13.97
N ALA A 164 -14.15 -19.38 -13.00
CA ALA A 164 -13.32 -19.93 -11.94
C ALA A 164 -12.33 -20.99 -12.48
N PRO A 165 -11.26 -21.34 -11.73
CA PRO A 165 -10.25 -22.30 -12.18
C PRO A 165 -10.80 -23.71 -12.46
N ASP A 166 -11.89 -24.08 -11.79
CA ASP A 166 -12.63 -25.34 -12.00
C ASP A 166 -13.45 -25.36 -13.30
N GLY A 167 -13.50 -24.24 -14.03
CA GLY A 167 -14.26 -24.08 -15.26
C GLY A 167 -15.68 -23.53 -15.06
N THR A 168 -16.13 -23.34 -13.82
CA THR A 168 -17.45 -22.77 -13.50
C THR A 168 -17.54 -21.33 -14.03
N VAL A 169 -18.56 -21.05 -14.85
CA VAL A 169 -18.81 -19.72 -15.41
C VAL A 169 -19.98 -19.08 -14.70
N THR A 170 -19.74 -17.91 -14.10
CA THR A 170 -20.77 -17.05 -13.51
C THR A 170 -21.01 -15.87 -14.44
N ASP A 171 -22.24 -15.76 -14.94
CA ASP A 171 -22.69 -14.58 -15.69
C ASP A 171 -23.09 -13.47 -14.71
N LEU A 172 -22.47 -12.30 -14.87
CA LEU A 172 -22.62 -11.11 -14.02
C LEU A 172 -23.13 -9.91 -14.84
N ARG A 173 -23.49 -10.10 -16.12
CA ARG A 173 -23.92 -9.03 -17.03
C ARG A 173 -25.12 -8.25 -16.47
N CYS A 174 -26.04 -8.96 -15.84
CA CYS A 174 -27.28 -8.40 -15.31
C CYS A 174 -27.15 -7.84 -13.88
N ASP A 175 -26.07 -8.12 -13.16
CA ASP A 175 -25.95 -7.72 -11.74
C ASP A 175 -25.98 -6.20 -11.58
N TYR A 176 -25.25 -5.50 -12.45
CA TYR A 176 -25.22 -4.05 -12.46
C TYR A 176 -26.58 -3.44 -12.84
N THR A 177 -27.25 -3.98 -13.87
CA THR A 177 -28.56 -3.47 -14.30
C THR A 177 -29.65 -3.75 -13.26
N ASN A 178 -29.61 -4.92 -12.62
CA ASN A 178 -30.53 -5.29 -11.54
C ASN A 178 -30.36 -4.36 -10.33
N LEU A 179 -29.11 -4.03 -9.98
CA LEU A 179 -28.86 -3.06 -8.92
C LEU A 179 -29.37 -1.67 -9.28
N LEU A 180 -29.10 -1.17 -10.49
CA LEU A 180 -29.61 0.12 -10.94
C LEU A 180 -31.14 0.16 -10.88
N PHE A 181 -31.81 -0.90 -11.32
CA PHE A 181 -33.27 -0.99 -11.25
C PHE A 181 -33.78 -0.97 -9.80
N GLN A 182 -33.12 -1.70 -8.90
CA GLN A 182 -33.46 -1.67 -7.47
C GLN A 182 -33.25 -0.30 -6.83
N MET A 183 -32.13 0.37 -7.17
CA MET A 183 -31.88 1.74 -6.72
C MET A 183 -32.93 2.71 -7.24
N GLN A 184 -33.30 2.61 -8.52
CA GLN A 184 -34.33 3.46 -9.12
C GLN A 184 -35.70 3.24 -8.48
N SER A 185 -36.07 1.98 -8.24
CA SER A 185 -37.32 1.63 -7.58
C SER A 185 -37.37 2.17 -6.14
N PHE A 186 -36.26 2.00 -5.39
CA PHE A 186 -36.18 2.42 -3.99
C PHE A 186 -36.19 3.95 -3.83
N PHE A 187 -35.29 4.65 -4.52
CA PHE A 187 -35.18 6.11 -4.43
C PHE A 187 -36.24 6.84 -5.27
N GLY A 188 -36.95 6.14 -6.15
CA GLY A 188 -38.14 6.67 -6.83
C GLY A 188 -39.20 7.14 -5.83
N ASP A 189 -39.36 6.41 -4.72
CA ASP A 189 -40.18 6.84 -3.59
C ASP A 189 -39.49 7.96 -2.78
N HIS A 190 -40.12 9.14 -2.74
CA HIS A 190 -39.62 10.29 -2.01
C HIS A 190 -39.46 10.04 -0.50
N MET A 191 -40.20 9.11 0.09
CA MET A 191 -40.10 8.77 1.51
C MET A 191 -38.78 8.07 1.85
N ASN A 192 -38.17 7.38 0.87
CA ASN A 192 -36.89 6.69 1.04
C ASN A 192 -35.68 7.62 0.84
N ARG A 193 -35.91 8.86 0.39
CA ARG A 193 -34.87 9.85 0.11
C ARG A 193 -34.42 10.55 1.40
N GLN A 194 -33.59 9.87 2.19
CA GLN A 194 -32.99 10.46 3.40
C GLN A 194 -31.73 11.25 3.06
N ARG A 195 -31.73 12.55 3.32
CA ARG A 195 -30.56 13.43 3.08
C ARG A 195 -29.35 13.02 3.92
N HIS A 196 -28.17 13.02 3.30
CA HIS A 196 -26.90 12.78 3.98
C HIS A 196 -26.26 14.11 4.43
N THR A 197 -26.51 14.52 5.67
CA THR A 197 -26.13 15.87 6.15
C THR A 197 -24.67 16.01 6.61
N ASN A 198 -24.01 14.91 7.00
CA ASN A 198 -22.64 14.91 7.54
C ASN A 198 -21.70 14.05 6.67
N MET A 199 -21.48 14.44 5.42
CA MET A 199 -20.62 13.67 4.52
C MET A 199 -19.14 13.87 4.83
N CYS A 200 -18.42 12.75 4.88
CA CYS A 200 -16.97 12.69 4.88
C CYS A 200 -16.44 12.20 3.53
N ILE A 201 -15.18 12.56 3.23
CA ILE A 201 -14.47 11.97 2.10
C ILE A 201 -14.41 10.45 2.31
N GLY A 202 -14.83 9.68 1.29
CA GLY A 202 -14.92 8.21 1.38
C GLY A 202 -16.32 7.63 1.66
N ASP A 203 -17.31 8.44 2.06
CA ASP A 203 -18.66 7.96 2.37
C ASP A 203 -19.46 7.59 1.11
N VAL A 204 -19.93 6.34 0.97
CA VAL A 204 -20.74 5.98 -0.20
C VAL A 204 -22.16 6.54 -0.07
N CYS A 205 -22.58 7.40 -1.00
CA CYS A 205 -23.91 8.00 -1.04
C CYS A 205 -24.63 7.71 -2.36
N ALA A 206 -25.95 7.80 -2.36
CA ALA A 206 -26.77 7.79 -3.57
C ALA A 206 -26.95 9.21 -4.11
N TYR A 207 -26.91 9.40 -5.42
CA TYR A 207 -27.15 10.70 -6.07
C TYR A 207 -28.03 10.54 -7.31
N GLU A 208 -28.83 11.56 -7.59
CA GLU A 208 -29.68 11.64 -8.79
C GLU A 208 -28.95 12.40 -9.89
N PHE A 209 -28.77 11.78 -11.05
CA PHE A 209 -28.22 12.43 -12.24
C PHE A 209 -28.99 11.99 -13.48
N SER A 210 -29.48 12.96 -14.26
CA SER A 210 -30.31 12.68 -15.44
C SER A 210 -31.47 11.72 -15.14
N GLU A 211 -32.14 11.92 -13.98
CA GLU A 211 -33.27 11.11 -13.49
C GLU A 211 -32.92 9.66 -13.10
N ILE A 212 -31.64 9.31 -13.02
CA ILE A 212 -31.15 7.99 -12.61
C ILE A 212 -30.36 8.09 -11.31
N PHE A 213 -30.61 7.15 -10.39
CA PHE A 213 -29.87 7.05 -9.12
C PHE A 213 -28.60 6.20 -9.23
N HIS A 214 -27.49 6.71 -8.69
CA HIS A 214 -26.17 6.08 -8.71
C HIS A 214 -25.53 6.09 -7.31
N SER A 215 -24.59 5.18 -7.01
CA SER A 215 -23.84 5.14 -5.74
C SER A 215 -22.34 5.34 -5.93
N ARG A 216 -21.71 6.25 -5.17
CA ARG A 216 -20.24 6.42 -5.14
C ARG A 216 -19.78 7.19 -3.90
N ALA A 217 -18.50 7.03 -3.53
CA ALA A 217 -17.83 7.84 -2.50
C ALA A 217 -17.34 9.19 -3.05
N PRO A 218 -17.46 10.29 -2.29
CA PRO A 218 -16.76 11.56 -2.44
C PRO A 218 -15.26 11.44 -2.71
N ASP A 219 -14.78 12.07 -3.79
CA ASP A 219 -13.38 12.45 -3.97
C ASP A 219 -13.30 14.00 -3.93
N GLY A 220 -12.36 14.57 -3.15
CA GLY A 220 -12.24 16.02 -2.97
C GLY A 220 -10.81 16.50 -2.69
N ASP A 221 -10.50 17.74 -3.08
CA ASP A 221 -9.30 18.48 -2.71
C ASP A 221 -9.60 19.33 -1.47
N ASN A 222 -8.71 19.32 -0.48
CA ASN A 222 -8.95 19.70 0.92
C ASN A 222 -9.16 21.22 1.19
N GLN A 223 -9.54 22.03 0.20
CA GLN A 223 -9.43 23.50 0.29
C GLN A 223 -10.66 24.35 -0.06
N SER A 224 -11.88 23.81 -0.21
CA SER A 224 -13.07 24.69 -0.27
C SER A 224 -14.26 24.19 0.51
N LEU A 225 -14.80 25.06 1.36
CA LEU A 225 -16.05 24.91 2.13
C LEU A 225 -17.34 24.88 1.27
N ASP A 226 -17.21 24.77 -0.05
CA ASP A 226 -18.25 24.21 -0.92
C ASP A 226 -17.95 22.72 -1.06
N PHE A 227 -18.86 21.83 -0.65
CA PHE A 227 -18.73 20.38 -0.88
C PHE A 227 -18.77 20.07 -2.39
N ARG A 228 -17.65 20.31 -3.08
CA ARG A 228 -17.42 20.04 -4.49
C ARG A 228 -17.01 18.58 -4.61
N LEU A 229 -18.00 17.72 -4.75
CA LEU A 229 -17.79 16.28 -4.88
C LEU A 229 -17.56 15.94 -6.35
N PHE A 230 -16.38 15.38 -6.66
CA PHE A 230 -16.03 14.96 -8.01
C PHE A 230 -16.59 13.57 -8.28
N TYR A 231 -17.58 13.46 -9.18
CA TYR A 231 -18.13 12.17 -9.59
C TYR A 231 -17.55 11.74 -10.94
N LYS A 232 -16.84 10.62 -11.00
CA LYS A 232 -16.40 10.01 -12.27
C LYS A 232 -17.48 9.04 -12.76
N TYR A 233 -18.12 9.37 -13.88
CA TYR A 233 -19.16 8.53 -14.46
C TYR A 233 -18.57 7.20 -14.98
N PRO A 234 -19.27 6.06 -14.88
CA PRO A 234 -18.79 4.81 -15.46
C PRO A 234 -18.60 4.95 -16.97
N SER A 235 -19.56 5.52 -17.72
CA SER A 235 -19.55 5.57 -19.19
C SER A 235 -18.89 6.80 -19.83
N HIS A 236 -18.50 7.80 -19.04
CA HIS A 236 -17.91 9.04 -19.55
C HIS A 236 -16.80 9.52 -18.62
N ASN A 237 -15.70 10.00 -19.19
CA ASN A 237 -14.56 10.53 -18.44
C ASN A 237 -14.82 11.92 -17.81
N SER A 238 -16.10 12.24 -17.57
CA SER A 238 -16.52 13.53 -17.03
C SER A 238 -16.57 13.46 -15.52
N LYS A 239 -15.87 14.40 -14.88
CA LYS A 239 -16.11 14.76 -13.48
C LYS A 239 -17.40 15.58 -13.45
N ILE A 240 -18.44 15.05 -12.82
CA ILE A 240 -19.74 15.75 -12.68
C ILE A 240 -19.77 16.41 -11.31
N TYR A 241 -20.33 17.60 -11.23
CA TYR A 241 -20.59 18.32 -9.98
C TYR A 241 -22.03 18.04 -9.55
N VAL A 242 -22.20 17.53 -8.34
CA VAL A 242 -23.54 17.34 -7.75
C VAL A 242 -23.61 18.15 -6.46
N GLN A 243 -24.65 18.96 -6.32
CA GLN A 243 -24.89 19.73 -5.10
C GLN A 243 -25.20 18.78 -3.93
N SER A 244 -24.71 19.09 -2.73
CA SER A 244 -24.90 18.27 -1.53
C SER A 244 -26.36 17.97 -1.18
N LEU A 245 -27.29 18.82 -1.64
CA LEU A 245 -28.74 18.66 -1.46
C LEU A 245 -29.34 17.47 -2.25
N LEU A 246 -28.61 16.92 -3.22
CA LEU A 246 -29.04 15.80 -4.07
C LEU A 246 -28.40 14.47 -3.65
N LEU A 247 -27.88 14.39 -2.41
CA LEU A 247 -27.18 13.22 -1.88
C LEU A 247 -27.96 12.54 -0.76
N PHE A 248 -28.20 11.26 -0.96
CA PHE A 248 -29.03 10.42 -0.10
C PHE A 248 -28.20 9.32 0.57
N LYS A 249 -28.59 8.94 1.79
CA LYS A 249 -27.98 7.83 2.53
C LYS A 249 -28.18 6.51 1.79
N LEU A 250 -27.14 5.68 1.73
CA LEU A 250 -27.16 4.38 1.05
C LEU A 250 -27.36 3.21 2.04
N ASN A 251 -28.38 3.28 2.89
CA ASN A 251 -28.50 2.37 4.04
C ASN A 251 -28.67 0.88 3.67
N ASP A 252 -29.37 0.56 2.57
CA ASP A 252 -29.76 -0.83 2.22
C ASP A 252 -28.95 -1.47 1.09
N PHE A 253 -27.99 -0.74 0.50
CA PHE A 253 -27.17 -1.24 -0.62
C PHE A 253 -25.69 -1.47 -0.24
N HIS A 254 -25.33 -1.28 1.03
CA HIS A 254 -23.95 -1.40 1.53
C HIS A 254 -23.33 -2.79 1.31
N ASP A 255 -24.15 -3.86 1.32
CA ASP A 255 -23.68 -5.24 1.20
C ASP A 255 -23.44 -5.66 -0.27
N ARG A 256 -23.78 -4.77 -1.22
CA ARG A 256 -23.48 -4.91 -2.64
C ARG A 256 -22.46 -3.85 -3.02
N ARG A 257 -21.25 -3.96 -2.46
CA ARG A 257 -20.07 -3.38 -3.08
C ARG A 257 -20.01 -3.92 -4.50
N LEU A 258 -20.54 -3.13 -5.43
CA LEU A 258 -20.40 -3.35 -6.86
C LEU A 258 -18.93 -3.70 -7.09
N SER A 259 -18.71 -4.82 -7.75
CA SER A 259 -17.42 -5.34 -8.17
C SER A 259 -16.81 -4.42 -9.23
N PHE A 260 -16.62 -3.15 -8.88
CA PHE A 260 -15.81 -2.20 -9.61
C PHE A 260 -14.37 -2.64 -9.42
N LEU A 261 -13.89 -3.41 -10.38
CA LEU A 261 -12.51 -3.79 -10.44
C LEU A 261 -11.74 -2.56 -10.93
N ASN A 262 -10.89 -2.01 -10.05
CA ASN A 262 -9.87 -1.05 -10.47
C ASN A 262 -8.68 -1.89 -10.97
N VAL A 263 -8.59 -2.10 -12.28
CA VAL A 263 -7.58 -2.97 -12.88
C VAL A 263 -6.51 -2.09 -13.51
N SER A 264 -5.26 -2.39 -13.19
CA SER A 264 -4.12 -1.77 -13.84
C SER A 264 -3.40 -2.78 -14.72
N THR A 265 -3.34 -2.53 -16.03
CA THR A 265 -2.65 -3.41 -16.98
C THR A 265 -1.21 -2.98 -17.21
N ARG A 266 -0.34 -3.97 -17.37
CA ARG A 266 1.10 -3.84 -17.57
C ARG A 266 1.37 -3.37 -19.01
N ASN A 267 2.06 -2.24 -19.18
CA ASN A 267 2.86 -1.99 -20.39
C ASN A 267 4.27 -2.49 -20.08
N GLU A 268 4.60 -3.71 -20.50
CA GLU A 268 5.99 -4.15 -20.54
C GLU A 268 6.44 -4.28 -21.99
N THR A 269 7.39 -3.43 -22.35
CA THR A 269 8.38 -3.76 -23.37
C THR A 269 9.18 -4.98 -22.87
N PRO A 270 9.48 -5.96 -23.74
CA PRO A 270 10.33 -7.08 -23.37
C PRO A 270 11.77 -6.56 -23.21
N ASP A 271 12.22 -6.41 -21.96
CA ASP A 271 13.64 -6.26 -21.70
C ASP A 271 14.29 -7.64 -21.91
N HIS A 272 14.96 -7.74 -23.07
CA HIS A 272 16.09 -8.63 -23.25
C HIS A 272 17.09 -8.35 -22.14
N ASP A 273 17.19 -9.26 -21.16
CA ASP A 273 18.43 -9.61 -20.48
C ASP A 273 18.16 -10.77 -19.50
N CYS A 274 18.18 -11.98 -20.07
CA CYS A 274 18.49 -13.20 -19.35
C CYS A 274 19.75 -13.80 -19.99
N LEU A 275 20.89 -13.60 -19.33
CA LEU A 275 22.04 -14.52 -19.36
C LEU A 275 22.18 -15.10 -17.95
#